data_AF-A0A524IF57-F1
#
_entry.id   AF-A0A524IF57-F1
#
_cell.length_a   1.000
_cell.length_b   1.000
_cell.length_c   1.000
_cell.angle_alpha   90.00
_cell.angle_beta   90.00
_cell.angle_gamma   90.00
#
_symmetry.space_group_name_H-M   'P 1'
#
loop_
_entity.id
_entity.type
_entity.pdbx_description
1 polymer ?
#
loop_
_entity_poly.entity_id
_entity_poly.type
_entity_poly.pdbx_seq_one_letter_code
_entity_poly.pdbx_strand_id
1 'polypeptide(L)'
;FRGFQERTGALQIDAQAKAVIEGIANLRAMIAAREVQLKVLQTYTTPRNPDFQKVEEEVRALRMELSRLEGAGGRGHDPLMPTGRMPAVGTEYLRKLRDLKYSETLYEQLAKQYELARIDEARDAAVIQVIDPAVPPEKKFRPKRTAIVILSTAVSFLIAVILCFLLESTGKSATDPETSRKWDTLRRSLL
;
A
#
# COMPACT_ATOMS: atom_id res chain seq x y z
N PHE A 1 -18.29 -14.35 13.09
CA PHE A 1 -19.16 -13.40 13.80
C PHE A 1 -20.63 -13.85 13.80
N ARG A 2 -21.23 -14.17 12.63
CA ARG A 2 -22.62 -14.67 12.50
C ARG A 2 -23.01 -15.83 13.43
N GLY A 3 -22.19 -16.88 13.52
CA GLY A 3 -22.50 -18.03 14.38
C GLY A 3 -22.49 -17.76 15.90
N PHE A 4 -21.89 -16.65 16.36
CA PHE A 4 -22.03 -16.21 17.75
C PHE A 4 -23.34 -15.44 17.93
N GLN A 5 -23.67 -14.55 16.98
CA GLN A 5 -24.90 -13.74 16.98
C GLN A 5 -26.18 -14.60 16.87
N GLU A 6 -26.15 -15.68 16.08
CA GLU A 6 -27.27 -16.62 15.91
C GLU A 6 -27.51 -17.48 17.15
N ARG A 7 -26.43 -17.84 17.87
CA ARG A 7 -26.52 -18.69 19.07
C ARG A 7 -26.94 -17.90 20.33
N THR A 8 -26.66 -16.60 20.39
CA THR A 8 -26.99 -15.75 21.54
C THR A 8 -28.13 -14.78 21.31
N GLY A 9 -28.67 -14.67 20.09
CA GLY A 9 -29.74 -13.71 19.77
C GLY A 9 -29.29 -12.24 19.89
N ALA A 10 -27.99 -11.99 19.78
CA ALA A 10 -27.35 -10.75 20.25
C ALA A 10 -27.68 -9.47 19.46
N LEU A 11 -28.33 -9.58 18.30
CA LEU A 11 -28.65 -8.42 17.48
C LEU A 11 -29.66 -7.46 18.14
N GLN A 12 -30.51 -7.96 19.05
CA GLN A 12 -31.43 -7.14 19.83
C GLN A 12 -30.92 -6.78 21.22
N ILE A 13 -29.81 -7.37 21.68
CA ILE A 13 -29.29 -7.13 23.04
C ILE A 13 -28.85 -5.68 23.20
N ASP A 14 -28.27 -5.06 22.18
CA ASP A 14 -27.85 -3.65 22.25
C ASP A 14 -29.05 -2.69 22.33
N ALA A 15 -30.10 -2.93 21.54
CA ALA A 15 -31.32 -2.12 21.55
C ALA A 15 -32.19 -2.36 22.79
N GLN A 16 -32.29 -3.61 23.24
CA GLN A 16 -33.04 -3.99 24.46
C GLN A 16 -32.31 -3.51 25.72
N ALA A 17 -30.98 -3.63 25.80
CA ALA A 17 -30.20 -3.10 26.92
C ALA A 17 -30.32 -1.56 26.99
N LYS A 18 -30.27 -0.88 25.84
CA LYS A 18 -30.49 0.57 25.77
C LYS A 18 -31.89 0.96 26.26
N ALA A 19 -32.93 0.25 25.83
CA ALA A 19 -34.31 0.51 26.27
C ALA A 19 -34.50 0.28 27.79
N VAL A 20 -33.85 -0.73 28.37
CA VAL A 20 -33.90 -0.98 29.83
C VAL A 20 -33.16 0.11 30.59
N ILE A 21 -31.99 0.54 30.12
CA ILE A 21 -31.22 1.64 30.74
C ILE A 21 -32.01 2.96 30.67
N GLU A 22 -32.65 3.25 29.54
CA GLU A 22 -33.54 4.42 29.38
C GLU A 22 -34.76 4.32 30.30
N GLY A 23 -35.35 3.13 30.47
CA GLY A 23 -36.44 2.88 31.41
C GLY A 23 -36.05 3.13 32.88
N ILE A 24 -34.87 2.66 33.29
CA ILE A 24 -34.32 2.90 34.63
C ILE A 24 -34.05 4.40 34.85
N ALA A 25 -33.49 5.09 33.84
CA ALA A 25 -33.24 6.52 33.90
C ALA A 25 -34.55 7.32 34.07
N ASN A 26 -35.61 6.94 33.34
CA ASN A 26 -36.92 7.55 33.45
C ASN A 26 -37.56 7.33 34.83
N LEU A 27 -37.46 6.11 35.39
CA LEU A 27 -37.96 5.83 36.75
C LEU A 27 -37.22 6.63 37.82
N ARG A 28 -35.89 6.76 37.71
CA ARG A 28 -35.09 7.61 38.60
C ARG A 28 -35.50 9.07 38.52
N ALA A 29 -35.78 9.57 37.31
CA ALA A 29 -36.27 10.93 37.11
C ALA A 29 -37.66 11.15 37.74
N MET A 30 -38.57 10.16 37.61
CA MET A 30 -39.88 10.20 38.25
C MET A 30 -39.79 10.17 39.78
N ILE A 31 -38.91 9.33 40.35
CA ILE A 31 -38.65 9.29 41.80
C ILE A 31 -38.13 10.64 42.29
N ALA A 32 -37.13 11.22 41.62
CA ALA A 32 -36.58 12.52 41.99
C ALA A 32 -37.65 13.63 41.94
N ALA A 33 -38.52 13.63 40.93
CA ALA A 33 -39.62 14.59 40.83
C ALA A 33 -40.61 14.48 42.00
N ARG A 34 -40.98 13.25 42.41
CA ARG A 34 -41.91 13.02 43.54
C ARG A 34 -41.26 13.26 44.89
N GLU A 35 -39.96 13.01 45.05
CA GLU A 35 -39.21 13.34 46.26
C GLU A 35 -39.13 14.86 46.48
N VAL A 36 -38.97 15.65 45.42
CA VAL A 36 -39.04 17.12 45.50
C VAL A 36 -40.42 17.57 45.96
N GLN A 37 -41.50 16.98 45.40
CA GLN A 37 -42.87 17.27 45.85
C GLN A 37 -43.10 16.92 47.32
N LEU A 38 -42.60 15.76 47.77
CA LEU A 38 -42.65 15.34 49.17
C LEU A 38 -41.94 16.35 50.08
N LYS A 39 -40.75 16.83 49.68
CA LYS A 39 -39.97 17.81 50.44
C LYS A 39 -40.65 19.18 50.53
N VAL A 40 -41.32 19.62 49.48
CA VAL A 40 -42.14 20.84 49.49
C VAL A 40 -43.33 20.65 50.43
N LEU A 41 -44.07 19.55 50.33
CA LEU A 41 -45.19 19.23 51.22
C LEU A 41 -44.77 19.13 52.69
N GLN A 42 -43.57 18.60 52.96
CA GLN A 42 -43.00 18.53 54.31
C GLN A 42 -42.73 19.92 54.92
N THR A 43 -42.48 20.93 54.07
CA THR A 43 -42.21 22.31 54.52
C THR A 43 -43.50 23.04 54.90
N TYR A 44 -44.63 22.69 54.27
CA TYR A 44 -45.92 23.35 54.46
C TYR A 44 -46.96 22.50 55.18
N THR A 45 -46.65 21.26 55.55
CA THR A 45 -47.63 20.34 56.12
C THR A 45 -47.06 19.36 57.15
N THR A 46 -47.88 19.00 58.14
CA THR A 46 -47.57 17.96 59.15
C THR A 46 -47.55 16.56 58.52
N PRO A 47 -46.71 15.60 59.00
CA PRO A 47 -46.63 14.22 58.49
C PRO A 47 -47.92 13.39 58.51
N ARG A 48 -49.02 13.94 59.04
CA ARG A 48 -50.33 13.30 59.19
C ARG A 48 -51.33 13.71 58.11
N ASN A 49 -50.94 14.55 57.14
CA ASN A 49 -51.80 14.91 56.02
C ASN A 49 -51.95 13.72 55.04
N PRO A 50 -53.18 13.33 54.63
CA PRO A 50 -53.40 12.31 53.61
C PRO A 50 -52.60 12.53 52.31
N ASP A 51 -52.34 13.77 51.90
CA ASP A 51 -51.57 14.02 50.67
C ASP A 51 -50.07 13.74 50.81
N PHE A 52 -49.52 13.90 52.02
CA PHE A 52 -48.14 13.52 52.31
C PHE A 52 -47.96 11.99 52.23
N GLN A 53 -48.91 11.24 52.80
CA GLN A 53 -48.90 9.78 52.78
C GLN A 53 -49.06 9.21 51.37
N LYS A 54 -49.89 9.81 50.52
CA LYS A 54 -50.04 9.40 49.11
C LYS A 54 -48.73 9.53 48.35
N VAL A 55 -48.05 10.68 48.44
CA VAL A 55 -46.79 10.90 47.72
C VAL A 55 -45.68 10.01 48.26
N GLU A 56 -45.65 9.75 49.58
CA GLU A 56 -44.70 8.82 50.18
C GLU A 56 -44.88 7.37 49.67
N GLU A 57 -46.12 6.88 49.61
CA GLU A 57 -46.42 5.55 49.08
C GLU A 57 -46.11 5.45 47.58
N GLU A 58 -46.35 6.51 46.80
CA GLU A 58 -45.96 6.56 45.38
C GLU A 58 -44.44 6.48 45.20
N VAL A 59 -43.67 7.21 45.99
CA VAL A 59 -42.19 7.12 45.98
C VAL A 59 -41.73 5.72 46.38
N ARG A 60 -42.38 5.10 47.38
CA ARG A 60 -42.07 3.74 47.82
C ARG A 60 -42.37 2.71 46.73
N ALA A 61 -43.51 2.81 46.05
CA ALA A 61 -43.89 1.95 44.94
C ALA A 61 -42.90 2.08 43.76
N LEU A 62 -42.54 3.30 43.38
CA LEU A 62 -41.57 3.55 42.32
C LEU A 62 -40.17 3.01 42.66
N ARG A 63 -39.74 3.13 43.93
CA ARG A 63 -38.47 2.56 44.41
C ARG A 63 -38.48 1.04 44.43
N MET A 64 -39.62 0.40 44.73
CA MET A 64 -39.78 -1.05 44.63
C MET A 64 -39.74 -1.53 43.18
N GLU A 65 -40.33 -0.78 42.25
CA GLU A 65 -40.25 -1.12 40.83
C GLU A 65 -38.84 -0.94 40.27
N LEU A 66 -38.15 0.13 40.68
CA LEU A 66 -36.74 0.34 40.36
C LEU A 66 -35.86 -0.77 40.95
N SER A 67 -36.08 -1.17 42.21
CA SER A 67 -35.31 -2.27 42.81
C SER A 67 -35.66 -3.63 42.22
N ARG A 68 -36.86 -3.81 41.66
CA ARG A 68 -37.22 -4.98 40.87
C ARG A 68 -36.48 -4.99 39.53
N LEU A 69 -36.38 -3.87 38.84
CA LEU A 69 -35.66 -3.76 37.56
C LEU A 69 -34.13 -3.81 37.73
N GLU A 70 -33.60 -3.24 38.82
CA GLU A 70 -32.17 -3.27 39.15
C GLU A 70 -31.77 -4.60 39.85
N GLY A 71 -32.67 -5.16 40.67
CA GLY A 71 -32.48 -6.38 41.46
C GLY A 71 -32.88 -7.69 40.76
N ALA A 72 -33.67 -7.63 39.68
CA ALA A 72 -33.86 -8.75 38.73
C ALA A 72 -32.60 -9.08 37.91
N GLY A 73 -31.42 -8.62 38.35
CA GLY A 73 -30.13 -9.21 38.00
C GLY A 73 -29.88 -10.61 38.60
N GLY A 74 -30.87 -11.25 39.26
CA GLY A 74 -30.64 -12.56 39.88
C GLY A 74 -31.89 -13.45 40.02
N ARG A 75 -31.86 -14.58 39.32
CA ARG A 75 -32.70 -15.79 39.51
C ARG A 75 -34.19 -15.65 39.18
N GLY A 76 -34.51 -15.47 37.91
CA GLY A 76 -35.84 -15.76 37.40
C GLY A 76 -35.75 -16.11 35.93
N HIS A 77 -36.34 -17.23 35.52
CA HIS A 77 -36.49 -17.59 34.11
C HIS A 77 -37.61 -16.72 33.51
N ASP A 78 -37.41 -15.42 33.45
CA ASP A 78 -38.35 -14.48 32.83
C ASP A 78 -38.08 -14.45 31.32
N PRO A 79 -39.06 -14.76 30.44
CA PRO A 79 -38.90 -14.77 28.99
C PRO A 79 -38.40 -13.43 28.40
N LEU A 80 -38.42 -12.35 29.18
CA LEU A 80 -37.95 -11.02 28.79
C LEU A 80 -36.47 -10.74 29.15
N MET A 81 -35.82 -11.56 29.98
CA MET A 81 -34.41 -11.38 30.35
C MET A 81 -33.68 -12.72 30.57
N PRO A 82 -33.03 -13.30 29.55
CA PRO A 82 -32.27 -14.55 29.67
C PRO A 82 -30.95 -14.47 30.48
N THR A 83 -30.76 -13.45 31.33
CA THR A 83 -29.42 -12.89 31.52
C THR A 83 -28.98 -12.76 32.98
N GLY A 84 -28.74 -13.91 33.62
CA GLY A 84 -27.74 -14.02 34.69
C GLY A 84 -26.28 -13.98 34.20
N ARG A 85 -26.06 -13.86 32.87
CA ARG A 85 -24.73 -13.81 32.21
C ARG A 85 -24.46 -12.51 31.46
N MET A 86 -25.32 -11.49 31.62
CA MET A 86 -25.23 -10.22 30.87
C MET A 86 -23.88 -9.49 30.98
N PRO A 87 -23.23 -9.42 32.14
CA PRO A 87 -21.93 -8.73 32.25
C PRO A 87 -20.79 -9.49 31.55
N ALA A 88 -20.78 -10.81 31.60
CA ALA A 88 -19.73 -11.65 31.01
C ALA A 88 -19.90 -11.78 29.48
N VAL A 89 -21.13 -11.95 29.00
CA VAL A 89 -21.42 -12.03 27.56
C VAL A 89 -21.27 -10.67 26.90
N GLY A 90 -21.62 -9.57 27.59
CA GLY A 90 -21.41 -8.20 27.10
C GLY A 90 -19.92 -7.87 26.91
N THR A 91 -19.06 -8.25 27.87
CA THR A 91 -17.61 -8.01 27.76
C THR A 91 -16.96 -8.87 26.67
N GLU A 92 -17.35 -10.14 26.50
CA GLU A 92 -16.90 -10.96 25.38
C GLU A 92 -17.40 -10.44 24.03
N TYR A 93 -18.65 -9.97 23.95
CA TYR A 93 -19.20 -9.36 22.74
C TYR A 93 -18.43 -8.09 22.37
N LEU A 94 -18.20 -7.19 23.32
CA LEU A 94 -17.41 -5.97 23.10
C LEU A 94 -15.97 -6.29 22.68
N ARG A 95 -15.36 -7.34 23.25
CA ARG A 95 -14.03 -7.79 22.85
C ARG A 95 -14.03 -8.28 21.40
N LYS A 96 -14.96 -9.17 21.04
CA LYS A 96 -15.08 -9.66 19.66
C LYS A 96 -15.41 -8.55 18.68
N LEU A 97 -16.27 -7.59 19.07
CA LEU A 97 -16.61 -6.43 18.25
C LEU A 97 -15.38 -5.55 17.99
N ARG A 98 -14.56 -5.31 19.01
CA ARG A 98 -13.29 -4.60 18.86
C ARG A 98 -12.32 -5.33 17.94
N ASP A 99 -12.20 -6.65 18.09
CA ASP A 99 -11.31 -7.47 17.26
C ASP A 99 -11.77 -7.50 15.78
N LEU A 100 -13.09 -7.54 15.55
CA LEU A 100 -13.68 -7.42 14.21
C LEU A 100 -13.37 -6.05 13.62
N LYS A 101 -13.62 -4.98 14.37
CA LYS A 101 -13.39 -3.61 13.90
C LYS A 101 -11.92 -3.33 13.61
N TYR A 102 -11.02 -3.88 14.43
CA TYR A 102 -9.57 -3.83 14.18
C TYR A 102 -9.22 -4.53 12.86
N SER A 103 -9.71 -5.75 12.66
CA SER A 103 -9.47 -6.53 11.44
C SER A 103 -10.04 -5.83 10.20
N GLU A 104 -11.22 -5.21 10.33
CA GLU A 104 -11.87 -4.43 9.27
C GLU A 104 -11.03 -3.20 8.90
N THR A 105 -10.55 -2.42 9.88
CA THR A 105 -9.70 -1.26 9.61
C THR A 105 -8.36 -1.63 8.97
N LEU A 106 -7.74 -2.73 9.41
CA LEU A 106 -6.52 -3.23 8.78
C LEU A 106 -6.78 -3.66 7.34
N TYR A 107 -7.85 -4.43 7.10
CA TYR A 107 -8.21 -4.86 5.76
C TYR A 107 -8.46 -3.66 4.83
N GLU A 108 -9.18 -2.65 5.30
CA GLU A 108 -9.45 -1.44 4.53
C GLU A 108 -8.16 -0.67 4.18
N GLN A 109 -7.23 -0.56 5.14
CA GLN A 109 -5.92 0.07 4.90
C GLN A 109 -5.08 -0.72 3.89
N LEU A 110 -5.02 -2.04 4.04
CA LEU A 110 -4.28 -2.92 3.12
C LEU A 110 -4.88 -2.90 1.71
N ALA A 111 -6.22 -2.88 1.59
CA ALA A 111 -6.90 -2.78 0.32
C ALA A 111 -6.56 -1.46 -0.38
N LYS A 112 -6.58 -0.33 0.35
CA LYS A 112 -6.16 0.97 -0.19
C LYS A 112 -4.71 0.97 -0.63
N GLN A 113 -3.81 0.42 0.17
CA GLN A 113 -2.39 0.31 -0.19
C GLN A 113 -2.18 -0.58 -1.43
N TYR A 114 -2.92 -1.68 -1.54
CA TYR A 114 -2.88 -2.56 -2.70
C TYR A 114 -3.34 -1.83 -3.97
N GLU A 115 -4.44 -1.09 -3.91
CA GLU A 115 -4.90 -0.30 -5.06
C GLU A 115 -3.90 0.78 -5.45
N LEU A 116 -3.32 1.49 -4.49
CA LEU A 116 -2.26 2.46 -4.74
C LEU A 116 -1.04 1.82 -5.40
N ALA A 117 -0.55 0.70 -4.86
CA ALA A 117 0.58 -0.03 -5.43
C ALA A 117 0.30 -0.54 -6.84
N ARG A 118 -0.93 -1.02 -7.11
CA ARG A 118 -1.36 -1.44 -8.45
C ARG A 118 -1.40 -0.27 -9.44
N ILE A 119 -1.80 0.92 -8.98
CA ILE A 119 -1.79 2.14 -9.80
C ILE A 119 -0.34 2.56 -10.08
N ASP A 120 0.54 2.51 -9.08
CA ASP A 120 1.96 2.82 -9.26
C ASP A 120 2.65 1.82 -10.19
N GLU A 121 2.39 0.52 -10.07
CA GLU A 121 2.90 -0.50 -10.99
C GLU A 121 2.41 -0.26 -12.42
N ALA A 122 1.17 0.17 -12.60
CA ALA A 122 0.65 0.57 -13.91
C ALA A 122 1.23 1.90 -14.43
N ARG A 123 1.70 2.79 -13.54
CA ARG A 123 2.36 4.07 -13.87
C ARG A 123 3.85 3.90 -14.15
N ASP A 124 4.50 2.92 -13.54
CA ASP A 124 5.93 2.60 -13.71
C ASP A 124 6.24 1.90 -15.06
N ALA A 125 5.27 1.83 -15.98
CA ALA A 125 5.56 1.63 -17.38
C ALA A 125 6.41 2.81 -17.87
N ALA A 126 7.73 2.66 -17.77
CA ALA A 126 8.74 3.65 -18.10
C ALA A 126 8.37 4.36 -19.40
N VAL A 127 7.84 5.58 -19.27
CA VAL A 127 7.66 6.48 -20.41
C VAL A 127 9.08 6.93 -20.75
N ILE A 128 9.78 6.12 -21.55
CA ILE A 128 11.04 6.50 -22.16
C ILE A 128 10.69 7.61 -23.14
N GLN A 129 10.59 8.83 -22.63
CA GLN A 129 10.47 10.00 -23.45
C GLN A 129 11.83 10.19 -24.10
N VAL A 130 11.91 9.92 -25.39
CA VAL A 130 13.12 10.15 -26.17
C VAL A 130 13.32 11.67 -26.24
N ILE A 131 14.18 12.20 -25.36
CA ILE A 131 14.50 13.64 -25.28
C ILE A 131 15.36 14.06 -26.48
N ASP A 132 16.20 13.16 -27.00
CA ASP A 132 17.01 13.41 -28.18
C ASP A 132 17.12 12.13 -29.04
N PRO A 133 16.44 12.06 -30.20
CA PRO A 133 16.56 10.93 -31.10
C PRO A 133 17.97 10.88 -31.70
N ALA A 134 18.60 9.70 -31.66
CA ALA A 134 19.94 9.51 -32.20
C ALA A 134 20.00 9.87 -33.70
N VAL A 135 20.69 10.96 -34.03
CA VAL A 135 20.89 11.39 -35.42
C VAL A 135 21.91 10.47 -36.10
N PRO A 136 21.57 9.78 -37.20
CA PRO A 136 22.53 8.97 -37.93
C PRO A 136 23.61 9.86 -38.54
N PRO A 137 24.89 9.43 -38.51
CA PRO A 137 25.99 10.27 -38.99
C PRO A 137 25.91 10.45 -40.52
N GLU A 138 25.84 11.70 -40.97
CA GLU A 138 25.80 12.05 -42.41
C GLU A 138 27.03 11.58 -43.18
N LYS A 139 28.19 11.48 -42.51
CA LYS A 139 29.46 11.06 -43.11
C LYS A 139 30.02 9.85 -42.40
N LYS A 140 30.40 8.83 -43.18
CA LYS A 140 31.11 7.65 -42.68
C LYS A 140 32.41 8.08 -42.00
N PHE A 141 32.47 7.87 -40.68
CA PHE A 141 33.65 8.20 -39.86
C PHE A 141 34.88 7.35 -40.25
N ARG A 142 34.67 6.07 -40.56
CA ARG A 142 35.73 5.10 -40.94
C ARG A 142 35.18 3.98 -41.84
N PRO A 143 36.01 3.33 -42.68
CA PRO A 143 37.35 3.71 -43.13
C PRO A 143 37.29 4.72 -44.29
N LYS A 144 38.30 5.61 -44.39
CA LYS A 144 38.44 6.58 -45.49
C LYS A 144 38.92 5.88 -46.77
N ARG A 145 38.00 5.20 -47.48
CA ARG A 145 38.29 4.38 -48.68
C ARG A 145 39.12 5.13 -49.72
N THR A 146 38.81 6.40 -49.95
CA THR A 146 39.53 7.26 -50.89
C THR A 146 41.02 7.39 -50.56
N ALA A 147 41.36 7.53 -49.28
CA ALA A 147 42.76 7.65 -48.85
C ALA A 147 43.52 6.33 -49.04
N ILE A 148 42.87 5.19 -48.80
CA ILE A 148 43.46 3.86 -49.00
C ILE A 148 43.79 3.63 -50.48
N VAL A 149 42.83 3.94 -51.37
CA VAL A 149 43.01 3.78 -52.81
C VAL A 149 44.16 4.65 -53.31
N ILE A 150 44.17 5.95 -52.97
CA ILE A 150 45.23 6.88 -53.39
C ILE A 150 46.61 6.38 -52.94
N LEU A 151 46.73 5.96 -51.68
CA LEU A 151 48.01 5.48 -51.15
C LEU A 151 48.45 4.18 -51.85
N SER A 152 47.55 3.23 -52.02
CA SER A 152 47.85 1.94 -52.66
C SER A 152 48.27 2.09 -54.12
N THR A 153 47.61 2.98 -54.86
CA THR A 153 47.94 3.28 -56.26
C THR A 153 49.29 3.98 -56.36
N ALA A 154 49.56 4.97 -55.51
CA ALA A 154 50.83 5.68 -55.50
C ALA A 154 52.00 4.73 -55.18
N VAL A 155 51.86 3.87 -54.16
CA VAL A 155 52.89 2.89 -53.78
C VAL A 155 53.12 1.87 -54.90
N SER A 156 52.04 1.31 -55.47
CA SER A 156 52.15 0.32 -56.55
C SER A 156 52.78 0.92 -57.81
N PHE A 157 52.46 2.17 -58.13
CA PHE A 157 53.05 2.88 -59.27
C PHE A 157 54.56 3.08 -59.09
N LEU A 158 55.01 3.52 -57.90
CA LEU A 158 56.43 3.66 -57.61
C LEU A 158 57.17 2.32 -57.73
N ILE A 159 56.60 1.26 -57.17
CA ILE A 159 57.17 -0.09 -57.28
C ILE A 159 57.26 -0.55 -58.73
N ALA A 160 56.21 -0.32 -59.53
CA ALA A 160 56.18 -0.68 -60.95
C ALA A 160 57.25 0.07 -61.75
N VAL A 161 57.45 1.36 -61.48
CA VAL A 161 58.52 2.16 -62.11
C VAL A 161 59.89 1.60 -61.75
N ILE A 162 60.15 1.33 -60.47
CA ILE A 162 61.42 0.73 -60.01
C ILE A 162 61.65 -0.62 -60.68
N LEU A 163 60.64 -1.50 -60.70
CA LEU A 163 60.73 -2.81 -61.34
C LEU A 163 60.98 -2.69 -62.85
N CYS A 164 60.32 -1.76 -63.53
CA CYS A 164 60.54 -1.49 -64.95
C CYS A 164 62.00 -1.10 -65.21
N PHE A 165 62.57 -0.20 -64.41
CA PHE A 165 63.98 0.17 -64.53
C PHE A 165 64.94 -0.99 -64.22
N LEU A 166 64.64 -1.83 -63.23
CA LEU A 166 65.47 -3.01 -62.90
C LEU A 166 65.43 -4.07 -64.01
N LEU A 167 64.25 -4.35 -64.56
CA LEU A 167 64.07 -5.26 -65.68
C LEU A 167 64.75 -4.75 -66.94
N GLU A 168 64.63 -3.45 -67.22
CA GLU A 168 65.31 -2.80 -68.34
C GLU A 168 66.84 -2.79 -68.16
N SER A 169 67.34 -2.55 -66.94
CA SER A 169 68.78 -2.55 -66.64
C SER A 169 69.40 -3.94 -66.78
N THR A 170 68.68 -4.99 -66.36
CA THR A 170 69.12 -6.39 -66.53
C THR A 170 69.01 -6.85 -67.98
N GLY A 171 67.95 -6.45 -68.70
CA GLY A 171 67.79 -6.71 -70.14
C GLY A 171 68.83 -6.00 -71.02
N LYS A 172 69.15 -4.73 -70.71
CA LYS A 172 70.23 -3.98 -71.38
C LYS A 172 71.62 -4.52 -71.07
N SER A 173 71.86 -5.01 -69.84
CA SER A 173 73.12 -5.68 -69.49
C SER A 173 73.39 -6.96 -70.31
N ALA A 174 72.35 -7.57 -70.90
CA ALA A 174 72.50 -8.73 -71.78
C ALA A 174 72.83 -8.35 -73.24
N THR A 175 72.64 -7.09 -73.64
CA THR A 175 72.80 -6.65 -75.04
C THR A 175 74.03 -5.76 -75.24
N ASP A 176 74.54 -5.13 -74.18
CA ASP A 176 75.66 -4.16 -74.25
C ASP A 176 77.00 -4.76 -73.75
N PRO A 177 78.00 -5.01 -74.63
CA PRO A 177 79.24 -5.70 -74.28
C PRO A 177 80.15 -4.97 -73.28
N GLU A 178 79.92 -3.68 -73.00
CA GLU A 178 80.66 -2.93 -71.98
C GLU A 178 80.16 -3.14 -70.55
N THR A 179 78.87 -3.46 -70.35
CA THR A 179 78.29 -3.67 -69.00
C THR A 179 78.61 -5.04 -68.43
N SER A 180 78.73 -6.08 -69.28
CA SER A 180 79.19 -7.42 -68.86
C SER A 180 80.55 -7.38 -68.16
N ARG A 181 81.48 -6.54 -68.65
CA ARG A 181 82.82 -6.39 -68.04
C ARG A 181 82.77 -5.76 -66.65
N LYS A 182 81.83 -4.82 -66.41
CA LYS A 182 81.64 -4.17 -65.10
C LYS A 182 81.01 -5.12 -64.07
N TRP A 183 80.07 -5.97 -64.50
CA TRP A 183 79.50 -7.02 -63.65
C TRP A 183 80.54 -8.05 -63.21
N ASP A 184 81.45 -8.46 -64.10
CA ASP A 184 82.54 -9.36 -63.75
C ASP A 184 83.54 -8.73 -62.76
N THR A 185 83.80 -7.42 -62.86
CA THR A 185 84.66 -6.72 -61.88
C THR A 185 84.03 -6.62 -60.49
N LEU A 186 82.71 -6.37 -60.41
CA LEU A 186 81.97 -6.36 -59.13
C LEU A 186 81.89 -7.74 -58.49
N ARG A 187 81.77 -8.80 -59.31
CA ARG A 187 81.76 -10.19 -58.83
C ARG A 187 83.11 -10.62 -58.27
N ARG A 188 84.22 -10.07 -58.79
CA ARG A 188 85.59 -10.32 -58.30
C ARG A 188 85.96 -9.51 -57.06
N SER A 189 85.27 -8.42 -56.74
CA SER A 189 85.56 -7.60 -55.55
C SER A 189 84.76 -7.99 -54.31
N LEU A 190 83.87 -8.99 -54.42
CA LEU A 190 83.03 -9.50 -53.33
C LEU A 190 83.38 -10.96 -52.93
N LEU A 191 84.45 -11.52 -53.51
CA LEU A 191 85.14 -12.74 -53.12
C LEU A 191 86.57 -12.39 -52.71
#